data_AF-A0A3G9GI99-F1
#
_entry.id   AF-A0A3G9GI99-F1
#
_cell.length_a   1.000
_cell.length_b   1.000
_cell.length_c   1.000
_cell.angle_alpha   90.00
_cell.angle_beta   90.00
_cell.angle_gamma   90.00
#
_symmetry.space_group_name_H-M   'P 1'
#
loop_
_entity.id
_entity.type
_entity.pdbx_description
1 polymer ?
#
loop_
_entity_poly.entity_id
_entity_poly.type
_entity_poly.pdbx_seq_one_letter_code
_entity_poly.pdbx_strand_id
1 'polypeptide(L)'
;MQASPSGQTYPAAKVTKTPGRDWTPVYVHAKLMIVNDTFMTLGSANINTRSMQVDSELNIAHHRPEITVPLRRQLWNMHTKGMGAQDRPDEAFKMWGKIIVNNKNARADLHTPIASLIEFSRQSATRTNKD
;
A
#
# COMPACT_ATOMS: atom_id res chain seq x y z
N MET A 1 -8.21 6.30 -19.05
CA MET A 1 -8.59 6.67 -17.66
C MET A 1 -9.42 5.52 -17.12
N GLN A 2 -9.01 4.87 -16.04
CA GLN A 2 -9.90 3.97 -15.29
C GLN A 2 -10.35 4.73 -14.05
N ALA A 3 -11.65 4.98 -13.95
CA ALA A 3 -12.23 5.61 -12.78
C ALA A 3 -12.33 4.58 -11.66
N SER A 4 -11.76 4.92 -10.50
CA SER A 4 -12.06 4.23 -9.23
C SER A 4 -13.46 4.65 -8.77
N PRO A 5 -14.23 3.75 -8.10
CA PRO A 5 -15.50 4.09 -7.44
C PRO A 5 -15.41 5.27 -6.45
N SER A 6 -14.19 5.64 -6.02
CA SER A 6 -13.94 6.75 -5.10
C SER A 6 -13.83 8.13 -5.75
N GLY A 7 -14.08 8.28 -7.06
CA GLY A 7 -13.95 9.57 -7.78
C GLY A 7 -12.51 10.10 -7.87
N GLN A 8 -11.54 9.34 -7.36
CA GLN A 8 -10.13 9.68 -7.40
C GLN A 8 -9.57 9.26 -8.76
N THR A 9 -9.32 10.24 -9.62
CA THR A 9 -8.62 10.03 -10.87
C THR A 9 -7.14 9.85 -10.57
N TYR A 10 -6.69 8.61 -10.61
CA TYR A 10 -5.28 8.36 -10.82
C TYR A 10 -4.96 8.86 -12.23
N PRO A 11 -4.05 9.83 -12.42
CA PRO A 11 -3.49 9.96 -13.75
C PRO A 11 -2.95 8.59 -14.09
N ALA A 12 -3.22 8.12 -15.31
CA ALA A 12 -2.54 6.94 -15.81
C ALA A 12 -1.07 7.17 -15.49
N ALA A 13 -0.48 6.32 -14.62
CA ALA A 13 0.96 6.32 -14.43
C ALA A 13 1.51 6.39 -15.84
N LYS A 14 2.28 7.45 -16.21
CA LYS A 14 2.76 7.67 -17.59
C LYS A 14 2.99 6.29 -18.17
N VAL A 15 2.09 5.84 -19.04
CA VAL A 15 2.06 4.44 -19.44
C VAL A 15 3.26 4.35 -20.35
N THR A 16 4.40 4.03 -19.77
CA THR A 16 5.57 3.64 -20.50
C THR A 16 5.17 2.30 -21.11
N LYS A 17 4.61 2.37 -22.32
CA LYS A 17 4.25 1.22 -23.12
C LYS A 17 5.54 0.50 -23.46
N THR A 18 6.04 -0.32 -22.56
CA THR A 18 6.93 -1.41 -22.93
C THR A 18 6.03 -2.43 -23.64
N PRO A 19 6.33 -2.84 -24.89
CA PRO A 19 5.50 -3.83 -25.57
C PRO A 19 5.34 -5.08 -24.70
N GLY A 20 4.12 -5.30 -24.21
CA GLY A 20 3.71 -6.54 -23.53
C GLY A 20 3.45 -6.48 -22.02
N ARG A 21 3.87 -5.45 -21.25
CA ARG A 21 3.53 -5.35 -19.80
C ARG A 21 3.50 -3.90 -19.30
N ASP A 22 2.31 -3.39 -18.98
CA ASP A 22 2.14 -2.08 -18.35
C ASP A 22 2.42 -2.17 -16.83
N TRP A 23 3.07 -1.14 -16.27
CA TRP A 23 3.07 -0.90 -14.81
C TRP A 23 1.66 -0.51 -14.37
N THR A 24 0.82 -1.49 -14.09
CA THR A 24 -0.54 -1.25 -13.59
C THR A 24 -0.51 -1.00 -12.07
N PRO A 25 -0.89 0.19 -11.58
CA PRO A 25 -0.96 0.45 -10.16
C PRO A 25 -1.98 -0.46 -9.48
N VAL A 26 -1.63 -0.98 -8.30
CA VAL A 26 -2.59 -1.70 -7.44
C VAL A 26 -3.29 -0.68 -6.55
N TYR A 27 -4.62 -0.58 -6.70
CA TYR A 27 -5.43 0.30 -5.88
C TYR A 27 -5.56 -0.25 -4.45
N VAL A 28 -5.03 0.48 -3.46
CA VAL A 28 -5.12 0.09 -2.05
C VAL A 28 -6.46 0.58 -1.49
N HIS A 29 -7.44 -0.33 -1.42
CA HIS A 29 -8.75 -0.05 -0.83
C HIS A 29 -8.87 -0.48 0.64
N ALA A 30 -7.82 -1.11 1.20
CA ALA A 30 -7.85 -1.64 2.55
C ALA A 30 -8.01 -0.54 3.61
N LYS A 31 -8.85 -0.78 4.62
CA LYS A 31 -8.89 -0.03 5.87
C LYS A 31 -8.54 -0.98 7.00
N LEU A 32 -7.25 -1.23 7.10
CA LEU A 32 -6.62 -2.21 7.98
C LEU A 32 -5.51 -1.51 8.77
N MET A 33 -5.43 -1.79 10.06
CA MET A 33 -4.32 -1.38 10.90
C MET A 33 -3.86 -2.55 11.76
N ILE A 34 -2.54 -2.69 11.89
CA ILE A 34 -1.88 -3.65 12.78
C ILE A 34 -0.94 -2.86 13.69
N VAL A 35 -0.97 -3.17 14.99
CA VAL A 35 -0.09 -2.55 15.99
C VAL A 35 0.61 -3.65 16.78
N ASN A 36 1.94 -3.60 16.80
CA ASN A 36 2.84 -4.48 17.56
C ASN A 36 2.60 -5.99 17.39
N ASP A 37 1.99 -6.41 16.27
CA ASP A 37 1.57 -7.79 16.05
C ASP A 37 0.58 -8.33 17.11
N THR A 38 -0.03 -7.45 17.92
CA THR A 38 -0.97 -7.81 18.98
C THR A 38 -2.38 -7.31 18.73
N PHE A 39 -2.53 -6.12 18.13
CA PHE A 39 -3.81 -5.50 17.86
C PHE A 39 -4.03 -5.36 16.37
N MET A 40 -5.26 -5.60 15.92
CA MET A 40 -5.68 -5.40 14.55
C MET A 40 -7.09 -4.84 14.51
N THR A 41 -7.32 -3.89 13.59
CA THR A 41 -8.67 -3.45 13.20
C THR A 41 -8.83 -3.57 11.69
N LEU A 42 -10.00 -4.04 11.26
CA LEU A 42 -10.39 -4.14 9.86
C LEU A 42 -11.83 -3.66 9.72
N GLY A 43 -12.10 -2.83 8.72
CA GLY A 43 -13.45 -2.34 8.50
C GLY A 43 -13.58 -1.45 7.26
N SER A 44 -14.52 -0.52 7.32
CA SER A 44 -14.83 0.42 6.24
C SER A 44 -14.24 1.81 6.45
N ALA A 45 -13.90 2.20 7.70
CA ALA A 45 -13.47 3.55 8.04
C ALA A 45 -12.10 3.92 7.46
N ASN A 46 -12.07 4.94 6.59
CA ASN A 46 -10.82 5.53 6.09
C ASN A 46 -10.18 6.47 7.14
N ILE A 47 -8.88 6.76 6.99
CA ILE A 47 -8.20 7.80 7.80
C ILE A 47 -8.46 9.18 7.18
N ASN A 48 -9.68 9.71 7.36
CA ASN A 48 -10.09 11.06 6.99
C ASN A 48 -11.26 11.53 7.88
N THR A 49 -11.59 12.83 7.87
CA THR A 49 -12.66 13.36 8.73
C THR A 49 -14.04 12.77 8.42
N ARG A 50 -14.36 12.47 7.14
CA ARG A 50 -15.64 11.88 6.77
C ARG A 50 -15.89 10.55 7.46
N SER A 51 -15.00 9.58 7.27
CA SER A 51 -15.11 8.26 7.91
C SER A 51 -14.95 8.33 9.44
N MET A 52 -14.15 9.27 9.95
CA MET A 52 -13.85 9.35 11.40
C MET A 52 -14.86 10.18 12.20
N GLN A 53 -15.78 10.93 11.56
CA GLN A 53 -16.70 11.85 12.26
C GLN A 53 -18.12 11.90 11.67
N VAL A 54 -18.32 11.60 10.39
CA VAL A 54 -19.57 11.92 9.67
C VAL A 54 -20.27 10.67 9.15
N ASP A 55 -19.56 9.87 8.35
CA ASP A 55 -20.12 8.72 7.67
C ASP A 55 -20.38 7.57 8.65
N SER A 56 -21.42 6.78 8.38
CA SER A 56 -21.66 5.54 9.13
C SER A 56 -20.65 4.49 8.69
N GLU A 57 -19.76 4.10 9.60
CA GLU A 57 -18.70 3.13 9.37
C GLU A 57 -18.78 1.96 10.35
N LEU A 58 -18.18 0.82 9.98
CA LEU A 58 -18.06 -0.33 10.87
C LEU A 58 -16.64 -0.90 10.81
N ASN A 59 -16.05 -1.10 11.99
CA ASN A 59 -14.78 -1.80 12.16
C ASN A 59 -14.93 -2.92 13.19
N ILE A 60 -14.24 -4.04 12.92
CA ILE A 60 -14.01 -5.10 13.91
C ILE A 60 -12.56 -4.97 14.36
N ALA A 61 -12.35 -4.98 15.67
CA ALA A 61 -11.03 -4.97 16.27
C ALA A 61 -10.84 -6.17 17.20
N HIS A 62 -9.61 -6.71 17.24
CA HIS A 62 -9.25 -7.79 18.15
C HIS A 62 -7.79 -7.64 18.62
N HIS A 63 -7.47 -8.32 19.73
CA HIS A 63 -6.13 -8.32 20.32
C HIS A 63 -5.48 -9.73 20.29
N ARG A 64 -5.54 -10.42 19.14
CA ARG A 64 -5.22 -11.86 19.02
C ARG A 64 -3.97 -12.05 18.15
N PRO A 65 -2.76 -12.17 18.74
CA PRO A 65 -1.51 -12.32 17.99
C PRO A 65 -1.49 -13.54 17.06
N GLU A 66 -2.21 -14.60 17.41
CA GLU A 66 -2.33 -15.81 16.59
C GLU A 66 -3.05 -15.56 15.25
N ILE A 67 -3.76 -14.44 15.13
CA ILE A 67 -4.36 -13.96 13.87
C ILE A 67 -3.52 -12.84 13.27
N THR A 68 -3.07 -11.88 14.09
CA THR A 68 -2.36 -10.68 13.64
C THR A 68 -0.99 -10.99 13.03
N VAL A 69 -0.17 -11.84 13.70
CA VAL A 69 1.18 -12.18 13.24
C VAL A 69 1.16 -12.88 11.86
N PRO A 70 0.37 -13.96 11.65
CA PRO A 70 0.33 -14.61 10.34
C PRO A 70 -0.17 -13.67 9.24
N LEU A 71 -1.19 -12.85 9.52
CA LEU A 71 -1.70 -11.89 8.54
C LEU A 71 -0.63 -10.87 8.12
N ARG A 72 0.07 -10.26 9.10
CA ARG A 72 1.15 -9.31 8.79
C ARG A 72 2.20 -9.98 7.90
N ARG A 73 2.66 -11.17 8.27
CA ARG A 73 3.67 -11.92 7.49
C ARG A 73 3.20 -12.22 6.08
N GLN A 74 1.95 -12.65 5.91
CA GLN A 74 1.35 -12.92 4.62
C GLN A 74 1.29 -11.67 3.74
N LEU A 75 0.79 -10.54 4.27
CA LEU A 75 0.71 -9.27 3.55
C LEU A 75 2.10 -8.77 3.15
N TRP A 76 3.05 -8.80 4.08
CA TRP A 76 4.42 -8.36 3.82
C TRP A 76 5.08 -9.24 2.75
N ASN A 77 4.91 -10.56 2.81
CA ASN A 77 5.41 -11.47 1.77
C ASN A 77 4.79 -11.19 0.40
N MET A 78 3.48 -10.94 0.33
CA MET A 78 2.80 -10.60 -0.92
C MET A 78 3.31 -9.30 -1.52
N HIS A 79 3.48 -8.26 -0.70
CA HIS A 79 3.93 -6.94 -1.16
C HIS A 79 5.40 -6.91 -1.59
N THR A 80 6.22 -7.74 -0.95
CA THR A 80 7.68 -7.76 -1.15
C THR A 80 8.15 -8.94 -2.00
N LYS A 81 7.21 -9.78 -2.48
CA LYS A 81 7.49 -11.04 -3.19
C LYS A 81 8.48 -11.92 -2.40
N GLY A 82 8.30 -11.97 -1.07
CA GLY A 82 9.14 -12.73 -0.15
C GLY A 82 10.53 -12.14 0.14
N MET A 83 10.92 -11.03 -0.48
CA MET A 83 12.26 -10.43 -0.33
C MET A 83 12.37 -9.44 0.84
N GLY A 84 11.27 -9.15 1.54
CA GLY A 84 11.15 -8.01 2.44
C GLY A 84 11.56 -8.22 3.90
N ALA A 85 12.23 -9.33 4.24
CA ALA A 85 12.36 -9.80 5.63
C ALA A 85 10.98 -9.88 6.35
N GLN A 86 10.97 -10.16 7.65
CA GLN A 86 9.72 -10.32 8.42
C GLN A 86 9.83 -9.73 9.83
N ASP A 87 10.24 -10.53 10.81
CA ASP A 87 9.96 -10.24 12.22
C ASP A 87 10.93 -9.25 12.88
N ARG A 88 11.96 -8.82 12.14
CA ARG A 88 12.92 -7.79 12.54
C ARG A 88 12.61 -6.50 11.79
N PRO A 89 11.92 -5.50 12.41
CA PRO A 89 11.48 -4.30 11.71
C PRO A 89 12.61 -3.47 11.11
N ASP A 90 13.78 -3.46 11.76
CA ASP A 90 14.99 -2.78 11.27
C ASP A 90 15.52 -3.40 9.97
N GLU A 91 15.50 -4.73 9.87
CA GLU A 91 15.87 -5.46 8.65
C GLU A 91 14.81 -5.30 7.58
N ALA A 92 13.53 -5.43 7.94
CA ALA A 92 12.41 -5.23 7.02
C ALA A 92 12.46 -3.84 6.39
N PHE A 93 12.66 -2.79 7.18
CA PHE A 93 12.80 -1.42 6.69
C PHE A 93 13.92 -1.28 5.66
N LYS A 94 15.10 -1.85 5.93
CA LYS A 94 16.24 -1.85 4.98
C LYS A 94 15.91 -2.61 3.69
N MET A 95 15.31 -3.78 3.80
CA MET A 95 14.97 -4.62 2.63
C MET A 95 13.88 -3.99 1.78
N TRP A 96 12.89 -3.36 2.41
CA TRP A 96 11.83 -2.63 1.72
C TRP A 96 12.39 -1.42 0.97
N GLY A 97 13.32 -0.68 1.59
CA GLY A 97 14.04 0.40 0.93
C GLY A 97 14.75 -0.06 -0.34
N LYS A 98 15.45 -1.21 -0.30
CA LYS A 98 16.08 -1.81 -1.49
C LYS A 98 15.06 -2.16 -2.58
N ILE A 99 13.92 -2.75 -2.21
CA ILE A 99 12.85 -3.07 -3.17
C ILE A 99 12.33 -1.80 -3.85
N ILE A 100 12.07 -0.75 -3.05
CA ILE A 100 11.58 0.53 -3.55
C ILE A 100 12.58 1.17 -4.53
N VAL A 101 13.88 1.20 -4.19
CA VAL A 101 14.93 1.74 -5.07
C VAL A 101 15.05 0.91 -6.36
N ASN A 102 15.04 -0.42 -6.26
CA ASN A 102 15.11 -1.28 -7.44
C ASN A 102 13.90 -1.10 -8.36
N ASN A 103 12.70 -0.97 -7.81
CA ASN A 103 11.49 -0.67 -8.57
C ASN A 103 11.54 0.71 -9.23
N LYS A 104 12.11 1.71 -8.56
CA LYS A 104 12.32 3.05 -9.12
C LYS A 104 13.27 3.01 -10.32
N ASN A 105 14.38 2.29 -10.21
CA ASN A 105 15.34 2.12 -11.30
C ASN A 105 14.72 1.30 -12.45
N ALA A 106 14.07 0.18 -12.15
CA ALA A 106 13.38 -0.63 -13.15
C ALA A 106 12.34 0.18 -13.95
N ARG A 107 11.62 1.08 -13.27
CA ARG A 107 10.68 1.98 -13.94
C ARG A 107 11.37 2.99 -14.87
N ALA A 108 12.51 3.54 -14.46
CA ALA A 108 13.31 4.45 -15.30
C ALA A 108 13.86 3.72 -16.54
N ASP A 109 14.23 2.45 -16.37
CA ASP A 109 14.81 1.59 -17.41
C ASP A 109 13.76 0.82 -18.23
N LEU A 110 12.46 1.09 -18.05
CA LEU A 110 11.35 0.44 -18.75
C LEU A 110 11.21 -1.09 -18.49
N HIS A 111 11.74 -1.58 -17.37
CA HIS A 111 11.63 -2.96 -16.90
C HIS A 111 10.42 -3.17 -15.98
N THR A 112 10.02 -4.43 -15.79
CA THR A 112 8.95 -4.81 -14.86
C THR A 112 9.36 -4.65 -13.39
N PRO A 113 8.42 -4.34 -12.46
CA PRO A 113 8.73 -4.29 -11.04
C PRO A 113 9.21 -5.65 -10.52
N ILE A 114 10.14 -5.63 -9.56
CA ILE A 114 10.61 -6.84 -8.86
C ILE A 114 9.62 -7.30 -7.77
N ALA A 115 8.79 -6.40 -7.26
CA ALA A 115 7.70 -6.65 -6.30
C ALA A 115 6.65 -5.53 -6.38
N SER A 116 5.48 -5.66 -5.73
CA SER A 116 4.42 -4.64 -5.81
C SER A 116 4.67 -3.39 -4.95
N LEU A 117 5.55 -3.48 -3.95
CA LEU A 117 5.91 -2.36 -3.08
C LEU A 117 6.68 -1.26 -3.84
N ILE A 118 6.19 -0.02 -3.80
CA ILE A 118 6.81 1.14 -4.46
C ILE A 118 6.94 2.32 -3.49
N GLU A 119 7.75 3.31 -3.88
CA GLU A 119 7.86 4.59 -3.14
C GLU A 119 6.49 5.28 -3.07
N PHE A 120 6.21 5.92 -1.94
CA PHE A 120 5.05 6.81 -1.84
C PHE A 120 5.20 7.96 -2.84
N SER A 121 4.23 8.09 -3.75
CA SER A 121 4.25 9.10 -4.81
C SER A 121 3.22 10.18 -4.52
N ARG A 122 3.67 11.41 -4.27
CA ARG A 122 2.82 12.59 -4.18
C ARG A 122 2.92 13.42 -5.44
N GLN A 123 1.78 13.67 -6.10
CA GLN A 123 1.73 14.33 -7.41
C GLN A 123 1.60 15.85 -7.34
N SER A 124 1.22 16.40 -6.19
CA SER A 124 1.09 17.85 -5.97
C SER A 124 1.76 18.24 -4.67
N ALA A 125 2.52 19.33 -4.68
CA ALA A 125 3.10 19.92 -3.47
C ALA A 125 2.03 20.56 -2.57
N THR A 126 0.90 20.96 -3.15
CA THR A 126 -0.19 21.67 -2.47
C THR A 126 -0.89 20.78 -1.45
N ARG A 127 -0.81 21.13 -0.17
CA ARG A 127 -1.64 20.52 0.87
C ARG A 127 -2.97 21.25 0.90
N THR A 128 -4.06 20.54 0.70
CA THR A 128 -5.41 21.05 0.88
C THR A 128 -6.07 20.30 2.01
N ASN A 129 -6.64 21.00 2.99
CA ASN A 129 -7.48 20.39 4.03
C ASN A 129 -8.91 20.23 3.49
N LYS A 130 -9.03 19.60 2.32
CA LYS A 130 -10.31 19.27 1.68
C LYS A 130 -10.62 17.82 2.03
N ASP A 131 -10.97 17.62 3.29
CA ASP A 131 -11.61 16.40 3.75
C ASP A 131 -13.11 16.66 3.86
#